data_AF-A0A2Z6MGQ4-F1
#
_entry.id   AF-A0A2Z6MGQ4-F1
#
_cell.length_a   1.000
_cell.length_b   1.000
_cell.length_c   1.000
_cell.angle_alpha   90.00
_cell.angle_beta   90.00
_cell.angle_gamma   90.00
#
_symmetry.space_group_name_H-M   'P 1'
#
loop_
_entity.id
_entity.type
_entity.pdbx_description
1 polymer ?
#
loop_
_entity_poly.entity_id
_entity_poly.type
_entity_poly.pdbx_seq_one_letter_code
_entity_poly.pdbx_strand_id
1 'polypeptide(L)'
;MLSAYINSIGTTYTHGANFAAGSSTIMRQNKSYFDGGSPFTLEIQIAQFNNFKLRTGKFFTEANESSYRKHFPKPEDFAKALYTFDIGQNDIVDVMTKMGKEDSHVLISNIVELFSKQVQ
;
A
#
# COMPACT_ATOMS: atom_id res chain seq x y z
N MET A 1 15.28 0.36 9.32
CA MET A 1 14.97 0.41 7.89
C MET A 1 13.72 -0.44 7.64
N LEU A 2 12.80 -0.01 6.77
CA LEU A 2 11.60 -0.79 6.42
C LEU A 2 11.97 -1.99 5.54
N SER A 3 11.27 -3.11 5.72
CA SER A 3 11.41 -4.28 4.85
C SER A 3 10.33 -4.27 3.77
N ALA A 4 10.67 -4.57 2.51
CA ALA A 4 9.66 -4.69 1.47
C ALA A 4 8.70 -5.85 1.81
N TYR A 5 7.38 -5.65 1.63
CA TYR A 5 6.37 -6.64 1.99
C TYR A 5 6.55 -8.00 1.30
N ILE A 6 7.11 -7.99 0.09
CA ILE A 6 7.40 -9.19 -0.70
C ILE A 6 8.69 -9.92 -0.28
N ASN A 7 9.43 -9.41 0.70
CA ASN A 7 10.63 -10.08 1.17
C ASN A 7 10.29 -11.38 1.91
N SER A 8 10.96 -12.47 1.54
CA SER A 8 10.67 -13.83 1.98
C SER A 8 11.42 -14.20 3.29
N ILE A 9 11.51 -15.52 3.53
CA ILE A 9 11.94 -16.19 4.77
C ILE A 9 13.22 -15.58 5.35
N GLY A 10 13.16 -15.21 6.64
CA GLY A 10 14.28 -14.60 7.37
C GLY A 10 14.18 -13.07 7.51
N THR A 11 13.27 -12.43 6.77
CA THR A 11 13.00 -10.99 6.93
C THR A 11 12.32 -10.71 8.27
N THR A 12 12.82 -9.69 8.98
CA THR A 12 12.15 -9.14 10.16
C THR A 12 11.38 -7.88 9.79
N TYR A 13 10.14 -7.79 10.24
CA TYR A 13 9.28 -6.63 10.02
C TYR A 13 9.12 -5.79 11.29
N THR A 14 9.90 -6.03 12.33
CA THR A 14 9.83 -5.29 13.60
C THR A 14 10.10 -3.79 13.46
N HIS A 15 10.79 -3.38 12.40
CA HIS A 15 11.06 -1.97 12.09
C HIS A 15 10.09 -1.40 11.05
N GLY A 16 9.07 -2.17 10.65
CA GLY A 16 8.05 -1.79 9.68
C GLY A 16 8.19 -2.49 8.33
N ALA A 17 7.18 -2.29 7.48
CA ALA A 17 7.05 -2.88 6.16
C ALA A 17 6.78 -1.79 5.10
N ASN A 18 7.31 -1.98 3.89
CA ASN A 18 7.06 -1.11 2.73
C ASN A 18 6.20 -1.85 1.69
N PHE A 19 5.04 -1.27 1.38
CA PHE A 19 4.07 -1.77 0.38
C PHE A 19 4.07 -0.93 -0.90
N ALA A 20 4.87 0.15 -0.95
CA ALA A 20 4.90 1.05 -2.08
C ALA A 20 5.45 0.36 -3.33
N ALA A 21 4.87 0.71 -4.47
CA ALA A 21 5.29 0.25 -5.78
C ALA A 21 5.42 1.43 -6.73
N GLY A 22 6.36 1.32 -7.67
CA GLY A 22 6.55 2.31 -8.72
C GLY A 22 5.32 2.41 -9.62
N SER A 23 5.10 3.59 -10.20
CA SER A 23 3.98 3.88 -11.12
C SER A 23 2.58 3.63 -10.55
N SER A 24 2.46 3.44 -9.24
CA SER A 24 1.18 3.20 -8.57
C SER A 24 0.26 4.42 -8.62
N THR A 25 -1.03 4.12 -8.69
CA THR A 25 -2.12 5.09 -8.77
C THR A 25 -3.20 4.82 -7.74
N ILE A 26 -3.99 5.84 -7.43
CA ILE A 26 -5.17 5.74 -6.56
C ILE A 26 -6.32 5.13 -7.36
N MET A 27 -6.55 5.64 -8.57
CA MET A 27 -7.55 5.12 -9.49
C MET A 27 -7.02 3.90 -10.24
N ARG A 28 -7.90 2.95 -10.55
CA ARG A 28 -7.55 1.85 -11.44
C ARG A 28 -7.32 2.37 -12.85
N GLN A 29 -6.20 2.00 -13.44
CA GLN A 29 -5.86 2.35 -14.81
C GLN A 29 -6.37 1.27 -15.77
N ASN A 30 -6.88 1.70 -16.92
CA ASN A 30 -7.10 0.81 -18.06
C ASN A 30 -5.82 0.69 -18.91
N LYS A 31 -4.72 0.22 -18.28
CA LYS A 31 -3.38 0.05 -18.88
C LYS A 31 -2.79 -1.26 -18.39
N SER A 32 -2.08 -1.98 -19.26
CA SER A 32 -1.30 -3.13 -18.81
C SER A 32 0.02 -2.67 -18.17
N TYR A 33 0.73 -3.60 -17.53
CA TYR A 33 2.09 -3.35 -17.04
C TYR A 33 3.04 -2.92 -18.18
N PHE A 34 2.88 -3.50 -19.38
CA PHE A 34 3.71 -3.17 -20.54
C PHE A 34 3.40 -1.79 -21.12
N ASP A 35 2.24 -1.22 -20.81
CA ASP A 35 1.85 0.15 -21.18
C ASP A 35 2.21 1.19 -20.11
N GLY A 36 3.05 0.80 -19.13
CA GLY A 36 3.44 1.64 -18.01
C GLY A 36 2.40 1.74 -16.89
N GLY A 37 1.37 0.89 -16.91
CA GLY A 37 0.43 0.73 -15.80
C GLY A 37 1.05 -0.01 -14.60
N SER A 38 0.51 0.21 -13.40
CA SER A 38 0.92 -0.55 -12.21
C SER A 38 -0.22 -1.44 -11.72
N PRO A 39 0.03 -2.74 -11.46
CA PRO A 39 -0.97 -3.61 -10.82
C PRO A 39 -1.13 -3.34 -9.32
N PHE A 40 -0.34 -2.44 -8.75
CA PHE A 40 -0.30 -2.14 -7.32
C PHE A 40 -0.95 -0.79 -7.01
N THR A 41 -2.24 -0.64 -7.33
CA THR A 41 -3.01 0.57 -6.94
C THR A 41 -3.07 0.74 -5.42
N LEU A 42 -3.47 1.93 -4.95
CA LEU A 42 -3.63 2.19 -3.51
C LEU A 42 -4.52 1.13 -2.84
N GLU A 43 -5.64 0.77 -3.47
CA GLU A 43 -6.52 -0.31 -3.01
C GLU A 43 -5.77 -1.64 -2.79
N ILE A 44 -4.90 -2.02 -3.73
CA ILE A 44 -4.12 -3.26 -3.64
C ILE A 44 -3.06 -3.14 -2.53
N GLN A 45 -2.40 -2.00 -2.39
CA GLN A 45 -1.43 -1.77 -1.32
C GLN A 45 -2.09 -1.83 0.07
N ILE A 46 -3.29 -1.26 0.22
CA ILE A 46 -4.08 -1.36 1.46
C ILE A 46 -4.51 -2.81 1.73
N ALA A 47 -4.97 -3.54 0.72
CA ALA A 47 -5.33 -4.95 0.86
C ALA A 47 -4.12 -5.82 1.28
N GLN A 48 -2.94 -5.55 0.71
CA GLN A 48 -1.69 -6.20 1.11
C GLN A 48 -1.33 -5.88 2.57
N PHE A 49 -1.45 -4.61 2.99
CA PHE A 49 -1.21 -4.20 4.37
C PHE A 49 -2.18 -4.89 5.36
N ASN A 50 -3.47 -4.95 5.03
CA ASN A 50 -4.46 -5.62 5.88
C ASN A 50 -4.17 -7.11 6.03
N ASN A 51 -3.83 -7.78 4.93
CA ASN A 51 -3.43 -9.18 4.95
C ASN A 51 -2.13 -9.39 5.76
N PHE A 52 -1.15 -8.52 5.59
CA PHE A 52 0.08 -8.52 6.37
C PHE A 52 -0.20 -8.41 7.87
N LYS A 53 -1.02 -7.44 8.29
CA LYS A 53 -1.41 -7.23 9.69
C LYS A 53 -2.08 -8.47 10.28
N LEU A 54 -3.03 -9.06 9.55
CA LEU A 54 -3.72 -10.29 9.97
C LEU A 54 -2.76 -11.48 10.11
N ARG A 55 -1.93 -11.73 9.09
CA ARG A 55 -1.01 -12.87 9.07
C ARG A 55 0.08 -12.76 10.14
N THR A 56 0.70 -11.58 10.26
CA THR A 56 1.75 -11.37 11.26
C THR A 56 1.20 -11.44 12.68
N GLY A 57 0.00 -10.91 12.94
CA GLY A 57 -0.68 -11.05 14.23
C GLY A 57 -1.01 -12.51 14.57
N LYS A 58 -1.49 -13.29 13.59
CA LYS A 58 -1.73 -14.73 13.73
C LYS A 58 -0.43 -15.46 14.09
N PHE A 59 0.62 -15.28 13.29
CA PHE A 59 1.91 -15.94 13.54
C PHE A 59 2.55 -15.51 14.87
N PHE A 60 2.39 -14.25 15.27
CA PHE A 60 2.88 -13.77 16.57
C PHE A 60 2.18 -14.48 17.75
N THR A 61 0.89 -14.78 17.62
CA THR A 61 0.09 -15.45 18.65
C THR A 61 0.35 -16.96 18.68
N GLU A 62 0.47 -17.61 17.51
CA GLU A 62 0.69 -19.05 17.39
C GLU A 62 2.13 -19.48 17.69
N ALA A 63 3.10 -18.57 17.53
CA ALA A 63 4.50 -18.77 17.87
C ALA A 63 4.71 -18.69 19.39
N ASN A 64 4.19 -19.65 20.15
CA ASN A 64 4.55 -19.83 21.57
C ASN A 64 6.06 -20.10 21.68
N GLU A 65 6.81 -19.13 22.20
CA GLU A 65 8.26 -19.14 22.47
C GLU A 65 9.21 -19.51 21.32
N SER A 66 8.74 -19.52 20.07
CA SER A 66 9.62 -19.81 18.93
C SER A 66 10.51 -18.62 18.57
N SER A 67 11.72 -18.89 18.08
CA SER A 67 12.67 -17.87 17.57
C SER A 67 12.10 -17.03 16.42
N TYR A 68 10.94 -17.40 15.86
CA TYR A 68 10.28 -16.70 14.76
C TYR A 68 9.43 -15.52 15.24
N ARG A 69 8.93 -15.54 16.49
CA ARG A 69 8.11 -14.45 17.04
C ARG A 69 8.80 -13.09 16.98
N LYS A 70 10.12 -13.07 17.17
CA LYS A 70 10.95 -11.84 17.11
C LYS A 70 11.02 -11.20 15.72
N HIS A 71 10.56 -11.88 14.67
CA HIS A 71 10.56 -11.35 13.30
C HIS A 71 9.24 -10.68 12.92
N PHE A 72 8.19 -10.87 13.73
CA PHE A 72 6.87 -10.30 13.47
C PHE A 72 6.60 -9.08 14.34
N PRO A 73 5.92 -8.04 13.82
CA PRO A 73 5.45 -6.92 14.64
C PRO A 73 4.50 -7.41 15.73
N LYS A 74 4.50 -6.76 16.88
CA LYS A 74 3.49 -7.04 17.90
C LYS A 74 2.14 -6.48 17.45
N PRO A 75 1.01 -7.16 17.69
CA PRO A 75 -0.31 -6.64 17.32
C PRO A 75 -0.60 -5.22 17.84
N GLU A 76 -0.15 -4.89 19.05
CA GLU A 76 -0.32 -3.59 19.67
C GLU A 76 0.53 -2.47 19.05
N ASP A 77 1.60 -2.81 18.31
CA ASP A 77 2.48 -1.83 17.68
C ASP A 77 1.79 -1.17 16.48
N PHE A 78 0.85 -1.86 15.81
CA PHE A 78 0.09 -1.28 14.69
C PHE A 78 -0.70 -0.03 15.10
N ALA A 79 -1.24 0.03 16.32
CA ALA A 79 -1.97 1.22 16.79
C ALA A 79 -1.06 2.44 17.04
N LYS A 80 0.25 2.23 17.14
CA LYS A 80 1.26 3.25 17.46
C LYS A 80 2.18 3.54 16.27
N ALA A 81 2.04 2.78 15.19
CA ALA A 81 2.92 2.86 14.04
C ALA A 81 2.72 4.19 13.29
N LEU A 82 3.79 4.65 12.66
CA LEU A 82 3.74 5.76 11.71
C LEU A 82 3.34 5.22 10.33
N TYR A 83 2.31 5.82 9.73
CA TYR A 83 1.84 5.50 8.39
C TYR A 83 2.19 6.65 7.44
N THR A 84 2.84 6.31 6.32
CA THR A 84 3.23 7.28 5.29
C THR A 84 2.66 6.85 3.95
N PHE A 85 2.03 7.78 3.24
CA PHE A 85 1.48 7.57 1.91
C PHE A 85 2.14 8.55 0.95
N ASP A 86 2.74 8.02 -0.12
CA ASP A 86 3.27 8.80 -1.23
C ASP A 86 2.64 8.26 -2.52
N ILE A 87 1.52 8.86 -2.92
CA ILE A 87 0.69 8.37 -4.02
C ILE A 87 -0.20 9.50 -4.58
N GLY A 88 -0.64 9.36 -5.83
CA GLY A 88 -1.51 10.31 -6.53
C GLY A 88 -0.82 11.12 -7.63
N GLN A 89 0.52 11.21 -7.63
CA GLN A 89 1.26 11.95 -8.66
C GLN A 89 1.09 11.31 -10.05
N ASN A 90 1.10 9.97 -10.12
CA ASN A 90 0.85 9.25 -11.37
C ASN A 90 -0.59 9.42 -11.87
N ASP A 91 -1.57 9.58 -10.97
CA ASP A 91 -2.95 9.89 -11.35
C ASP A 91 -3.04 11.28 -12.00
N ILE A 92 -2.39 12.29 -11.39
CA ILE A 92 -2.36 13.65 -11.93
C ILE A 92 -1.73 13.68 -13.32
N VAL A 93 -0.60 12.98 -13.51
CA VAL A 93 0.05 12.86 -14.83
C VAL A 93 -0.89 12.20 -15.85
N ASP A 94 -1.59 11.14 -15.47
CA ASP A 94 -2.55 10.46 -16.36
C ASP A 94 -3.74 11.37 -16.72
N VAL A 95 -4.25 12.17 -15.77
CA VAL A 95 -5.30 13.17 -16.03
C VAL A 95 -4.81 14.25 -17.01
N MET A 96 -3.61 14.80 -16.79
CA MET A 96 -3.03 15.85 -17.63
C MET A 96 -2.77 15.39 -19.07
N THR A 97 -2.49 14.11 -19.28
CA THR A 97 -2.22 13.56 -20.61
C THR A 97 -3.46 13.20 -21.42
N LYS A 98 -4.63 13.08 -20.77
CA LYS A 98 -5.85 12.55 -21.41
C LYS A 98 -6.94 13.59 -21.68
N MET A 99 -7.01 14.69 -20.94
CA MET A 99 -8.28 15.45 -20.80
C MET A 99 -8.13 16.97 -20.94
N GLY A 100 -9.25 17.62 -21.28
CA GLY A 100 -9.43 19.08 -21.19
C GLY A 100 -9.63 19.56 -19.74
N LYS A 101 -9.60 20.89 -19.52
CA LYS A 101 -9.64 21.51 -18.18
C LYS A 101 -10.92 21.24 -17.37
N GLU A 102 -12.07 21.06 -18.02
CA GLU A 102 -13.34 20.85 -17.31
C GLU A 102 -13.44 19.44 -16.73
N ASP A 103 -12.99 18.43 -17.49
CA ASP A 103 -12.98 17.03 -17.04
C ASP A 103 -11.92 16.76 -15.95
N SER A 104 -10.84 17.55 -15.90
CA SER A 104 -9.77 17.37 -14.92
C SER A 104 -10.22 17.67 -13.48
N HIS A 105 -11.12 18.64 -13.27
CA HIS A 105 -11.67 18.95 -11.95
C HIS A 105 -12.46 17.78 -11.36
N VAL A 106 -13.28 17.12 -12.19
CA VAL A 106 -14.07 15.95 -11.78
C VAL A 106 -13.15 14.80 -11.44
N LEU A 107 -12.14 14.52 -12.28
CA LEU A 107 -11.19 13.44 -12.03
C LEU A 107 -10.35 13.67 -10.76
N ILE A 108 -9.86 14.89 -10.55
CA ILE A 108 -9.12 15.24 -9.32
C ILE A 108 -10.01 15.05 -8.09
N SER A 109 -11.27 15.48 -8.15
CA SER A 109 -12.22 15.28 -7.05
C SER A 109 -12.43 13.79 -6.77
N ASN A 110 -12.58 12.96 -7.80
CA ASN A 110 -12.71 11.51 -7.67
C ASN A 110 -11.46 10.86 -7.07
N ILE A 111 -10.25 11.31 -7.46
CA ILE A 111 -8.99 10.84 -6.88
C ILE A 111 -8.95 11.08 -5.37
N VAL A 112 -9.31 12.29 -4.93
CA VAL A 112 -9.33 12.65 -3.50
C VAL A 112 -10.39 11.85 -2.74
N GLU A 113 -11.57 11.66 -3.33
CA GLU A 113 -12.63 10.86 -2.71
C GLU A 113 -12.22 9.39 -2.55
N LEU A 114 -11.63 8.79 -3.58
CA LEU A 114 -11.14 7.41 -3.54
C LEU A 114 -9.99 7.24 -2.54
N PHE A 115 -9.06 8.19 -2.50
CA PHE A 115 -8.00 8.21 -1.49
C PHE A 115 -8.61 8.17 -0.09
N SER A 116 -9.52 9.10 0.20
CA SER A 116 -10.15 9.19 1.52
C SER A 116 -10.89 7.91 1.90
N LYS A 117 -11.58 7.25 0.96
CA LYS A 117 -12.29 5.98 1.21
C LYS A 117 -11.35 4.81 1.48
N GLN A 118 -10.15 4.81 0.89
CA GLN A 118 -9.22 3.69 0.98
C GLN A 118 -8.31 3.75 2.21
N VAL A 119 -8.10 4.94 2.78
CA VAL A 119 -7.23 5.14 3.96
C VAL A 119 -7.97 5.25 5.29
N GLN A 120 -9.30 5.26 5.28
CA GLN A 120 -10.16 5.17 6.47
C GLN A 120 -10.11 3.79 7.11
#